data_AF-A0A821WND4-F1
#
_entry.id   AF-A0A821WND4-F1
#
_cell.length_a   1.000
_cell.length_b   1.000
_cell.length_c   1.000
_cell.angle_alpha   90.00
_cell.angle_beta   90.00
_cell.angle_gamma   90.00
#
_symmetry.space_group_name_H-M   'P 1'
#
loop_
_entity.id
_entity.type
_entity.pdbx_description
1 polymer ?
#
loop_
_entity_poly.entity_id
_entity_poly.type
_entity_poly.pdbx_seq_one_letter_code
_entity_poly.pdbx_strand_id
1 'polypeptide(L)'
;MIKTKKWSGGTEEEYETQHFGFGSQRLKIAVRQMVEDKIRASVTKAFYGVHNTLGLNETDEVLLAHTREKLIRLYCDKASAALIVIDTEIEKMLKIPPNVLLPEDDEQSKQISETEYNSLNEEKLQKKDMEVVDVMQRNLERPDVVKAMINKVQFLSARLPFIEIDDKLYKD
;
A
#
# COMPACT_ATOMS: atom_id res chain seq x y z
N MET A 1 -24.14 -1.41 -20.47
CA MET A 1 -22.99 -1.40 -19.55
C MET A 1 -23.21 -2.47 -18.51
N ILE A 2 -22.20 -3.28 -18.25
CA ILE A 2 -22.32 -4.39 -17.30
C ILE A 2 -22.47 -3.81 -15.90
N LYS A 3 -23.56 -4.17 -15.21
CA LYS A 3 -23.80 -3.71 -13.83
C LYS A 3 -22.73 -4.31 -12.91
N THR A 4 -21.94 -3.45 -12.29
CA THR A 4 -20.94 -3.80 -11.26
C THR A 4 -21.32 -3.12 -9.95
N LYS A 5 -21.18 -3.85 -8.83
CA LYS A 5 -21.19 -3.22 -7.51
C LYS A 5 -19.90 -2.40 -7.37
N LYS A 6 -19.99 -1.22 -6.77
CA LYS A 6 -18.81 -0.43 -6.42
C LYS A 6 -17.99 -1.19 -5.37
N TRP A 7 -16.67 -1.16 -5.52
CA TRP A 7 -15.75 -1.68 -4.51
C TRP A 7 -15.99 -0.93 -3.20
N SER A 8 -16.26 -1.66 -2.12
CA SER A 8 -16.54 -1.09 -0.81
C SER A 8 -15.35 -1.16 0.14
N GLY A 9 -14.24 -1.78 -0.26
CA GLY A 9 -13.02 -1.90 0.56
C GLY A 9 -13.27 -2.54 1.94
N GLY A 10 -14.33 -3.35 2.08
CA GLY A 10 -14.76 -3.89 3.36
C GLY A 10 -13.81 -4.97 3.89
N THR A 11 -13.85 -5.15 5.21
CA THR A 11 -13.10 -6.15 6.01
C THR A 11 -13.31 -7.61 5.59
N GLU A 12 -14.29 -7.90 4.72
CA GLU A 12 -14.61 -9.25 4.26
C GLU A 12 -13.56 -9.86 3.30
N GLU A 13 -12.64 -9.06 2.73
CA GLU A 13 -11.58 -9.54 1.83
C GLU A 13 -10.18 -9.05 2.26
N GLU A 14 -10.04 -8.57 3.49
CA GLU A 14 -8.78 -7.97 3.95
C GLU A 14 -7.64 -9.01 3.94
N TYR A 15 -7.93 -10.22 4.42
CA TYR A 15 -6.95 -11.31 4.50
C TYR A 15 -6.47 -11.76 3.13
N GLU A 16 -7.41 -11.96 2.19
CA GLU A 16 -7.12 -12.27 0.79
C GLU A 16 -6.36 -11.13 0.11
N THR A 17 -6.73 -9.87 0.40
CA THR A 17 -6.08 -8.71 -0.20
C THR A 17 -4.65 -8.54 0.31
N GLN A 18 -4.38 -8.84 1.58
CA GLN A 18 -3.02 -8.83 2.14
C GLN A 18 -2.13 -9.85 1.44
N HIS A 19 -2.63 -11.08 1.24
CA HIS A 19 -1.86 -12.15 0.63
C HIS A 19 -1.65 -11.95 -0.89
N PHE A 20 -2.71 -11.63 -1.64
CA PHE A 20 -2.65 -11.55 -3.11
C PHE A 20 -2.32 -10.14 -3.63
N GLY A 21 -2.37 -9.11 -2.79
CA GLY A 21 -2.25 -7.70 -3.17
C GLY A 21 -3.49 -7.12 -3.88
N PHE A 22 -4.54 -7.92 -4.07
CA PHE A 22 -5.84 -7.50 -4.60
C PHE A 22 -6.97 -8.41 -4.09
N GLY A 23 -8.14 -7.82 -3.85
CA GLY A 23 -9.34 -8.56 -3.45
C GLY A 23 -10.13 -9.13 -4.63
N SER A 24 -11.02 -10.08 -4.33
CA SER A 24 -11.88 -10.74 -5.32
C SER A 24 -12.78 -9.74 -6.06
N GLN A 25 -13.27 -8.70 -5.37
CA GLN A 25 -14.06 -7.65 -5.99
C GLN A 25 -13.30 -6.90 -7.10
N ARG A 26 -12.01 -6.62 -6.88
CA ARG A 26 -11.19 -5.90 -7.86
C ARG A 26 -11.00 -6.73 -9.12
N LEU A 27 -10.79 -8.03 -8.98
CA LEU A 27 -10.67 -8.95 -10.12
C LEU A 27 -11.99 -9.07 -10.89
N LYS A 28 -13.13 -9.19 -10.21
CA LYS A 28 -14.47 -9.22 -10.85
C LYS A 28 -14.74 -7.97 -11.68
N ILE A 29 -14.40 -6.79 -11.15
CA ILE A 29 -14.56 -5.51 -11.86
C ILE A 29 -13.67 -5.50 -13.12
N ALA A 30 -12.41 -5.88 -12.99
CA ALA A 30 -11.46 -5.90 -14.10
C ALA A 30 -11.91 -6.86 -15.23
N VAL A 31 -12.37 -8.07 -14.88
CA VAL A 31 -12.89 -9.04 -15.85
C VAL A 31 -14.11 -8.49 -16.59
N ARG A 32 -15.05 -7.85 -15.87
CA ARG A 32 -16.24 -7.24 -16.47
C ARG A 32 -15.89 -6.10 -17.43
N GLN A 33 -14.94 -5.24 -17.07
CA GLN A 33 -14.42 -4.18 -17.94
C GLN A 33 -13.76 -4.75 -19.19
N MET A 34 -12.88 -5.75 -19.03
CA MET A 34 -12.21 -6.40 -20.15
C MET A 34 -13.20 -7.01 -21.15
N VAL A 35 -14.26 -7.65 -20.66
CA VAL A 35 -15.32 -8.21 -21.52
C VAL A 35 -16.10 -7.11 -22.23
N GLU A 36 -16.47 -6.03 -21.54
CA GLU A 36 -17.16 -4.89 -22.17
C GLU A 36 -16.29 -4.26 -23.28
N ASP A 37 -15.01 -4.03 -23.02
CA ASP A 37 -14.08 -3.47 -23.99
C ASP A 37 -13.90 -4.40 -25.20
N LYS A 38 -13.83 -5.72 -24.96
CA LYS A 38 -13.73 -6.70 -26.05
C LYS A 38 -14.99 -6.70 -26.92
N ILE A 39 -16.18 -6.65 -26.32
CA ILE A 39 -17.45 -6.55 -27.05
C ILE A 39 -17.48 -5.26 -27.87
N ARG A 40 -17.16 -4.12 -27.25
CA ARG A 40 -17.15 -2.80 -27.90
C ARG A 40 -16.18 -2.76 -29.08
N ALA A 41 -14.97 -3.28 -28.91
CA ALA A 41 -13.96 -3.33 -29.97
C ALA A 41 -14.42 -4.22 -31.14
N SER A 42 -14.96 -5.42 -30.85
CA SER A 42 -15.47 -6.34 -31.87
C SER A 42 -16.64 -5.74 -32.66
N VAL A 43 -17.61 -5.14 -31.96
CA VAL A 43 -18.76 -4.49 -32.62
C VAL A 43 -18.30 -3.28 -33.43
N THR A 44 -17.41 -2.44 -32.91
CA THR A 44 -16.86 -1.29 -33.65
C THR A 44 -16.14 -1.72 -34.91
N LYS A 45 -15.34 -2.80 -34.85
CA LYS A 45 -14.64 -3.35 -36.02
C LYS A 45 -15.62 -3.85 -37.09
N ALA A 46 -16.70 -4.53 -36.68
CA ALA A 46 -17.74 -4.98 -37.61
C ALA A 46 -18.43 -3.80 -38.30
N PHE A 47 -18.77 -2.76 -37.54
CA PHE A 47 -19.43 -1.57 -38.04
C PHE A 47 -18.53 -0.72 -38.95
N TYR A 48 -17.23 -0.65 -38.66
CA TYR A 48 -16.25 -0.02 -39.55
C TYR A 48 -16.17 -0.73 -40.91
N GLY A 49 -16.22 -2.06 -40.91
CA GLY A 49 -16.30 -2.84 -42.15
C GLY A 49 -17.53 -2.48 -42.99
N VAL A 50 -18.70 -2.41 -42.36
CA VAL A 50 -19.96 -2.03 -43.02
C VAL A 50 -19.89 -0.61 -43.60
N HIS A 51 -19.41 0.36 -42.80
CA HIS A 51 -19.27 1.76 -43.22
C HIS A 51 -18.32 1.92 -44.41
N ASN A 52 -17.19 1.21 -44.43
CA ASN A 52 -16.24 1.29 -45.54
C ASN A 52 -16.75 0.62 -46.83
N THR A 53 -17.64 -0.37 -46.72
CA THR A 53 -18.18 -1.10 -47.89
C THR A 53 -19.41 -0.46 -48.50
N LEU A 54 -20.14 0.34 -47.72
CA LEU A 54 -21.41 0.94 -48.13
C LEU A 54 -21.23 2.46 -48.19
N GLY A 55 -21.56 3.06 -49.34
CA GLY A 55 -21.63 4.53 -49.46
C GLY A 55 -22.88 5.06 -48.73
N LEU A 56 -22.80 5.11 -47.40
CA LEU A 56 -23.93 5.47 -46.54
C LEU A 56 -24.27 6.95 -46.65
N ASN A 57 -25.57 7.26 -46.57
CA ASN A 57 -26.05 8.63 -46.44
C ASN A 57 -26.08 9.06 -44.96
N GLU A 58 -26.27 10.35 -44.70
CA GLU A 58 -26.26 10.93 -43.34
C GLU A 58 -27.32 10.29 -42.41
N THR A 59 -28.47 9.87 -42.95
CA THR A 59 -29.53 9.21 -42.16
C THR A 59 -29.14 7.77 -41.79
N ASP A 60 -28.52 7.05 -42.72
CA ASP A 60 -28.01 5.70 -42.52
C ASP A 60 -26.87 5.69 -41.50
N GLU A 61 -25.99 6.70 -41.51
CA GLU A 61 -24.93 6.84 -40.51
C GLU A 61 -25.47 6.99 -39.09
N VAL A 62 -26.52 7.80 -38.91
CA VAL A 62 -27.19 7.97 -37.60
C VAL A 62 -27.87 6.67 -37.16
N LEU A 63 -28.59 6.00 -38.05
CA LEU A 63 -29.23 4.71 -37.77
C LEU A 63 -28.21 3.63 -37.42
N LEU A 64 -27.08 3.61 -38.12
CA LEU A 64 -26.00 2.68 -37.91
C LEU A 64 -25.34 2.93 -36.54
N ALA A 65 -25.08 4.18 -36.17
CA ALA A 65 -24.57 4.53 -34.84
C ALA A 65 -25.52 4.10 -33.70
N HIS A 66 -26.83 4.30 -33.87
CA HIS A 66 -27.84 3.85 -32.90
C HIS A 66 -27.88 2.32 -32.79
N THR A 67 -27.83 1.61 -33.93
CA THR A 67 -27.84 0.15 -33.97
C THR A 67 -26.58 -0.43 -33.33
N ARG A 68 -25.42 0.21 -33.53
CA ARG A 68 -24.15 -0.16 -32.89
C ARG A 68 -24.28 -0.17 -31.36
N GLU A 69 -24.79 0.92 -30.80
CA GLU A 69 -24.97 1.06 -29.34
C GLU A 69 -25.97 0.03 -28.79
N LYS A 70 -27.07 -0.20 -29.52
CA LYS A 70 -28.06 -1.22 -29.17
C LYS A 70 -27.45 -2.63 -29.17
N LEU A 71 -26.60 -2.93 -30.14
CA LEU A 71 -25.94 -4.23 -30.26
C LEU A 71 -24.94 -4.45 -29.11
N ILE A 72 -24.13 -3.44 -28.76
CA ILE A 72 -23.22 -3.50 -27.61
C ILE A 72 -24.00 -3.81 -26.33
N ARG A 73 -25.10 -3.11 -26.07
CA ARG A 73 -25.94 -3.35 -24.88
C ARG A 73 -26.45 -4.78 -24.83
N LEU A 74 -26.99 -5.28 -25.94
CA LEU A 74 -27.54 -6.63 -26.01
C LEU A 74 -26.48 -7.71 -25.74
N TYR A 75 -25.26 -7.55 -26.27
CA TYR A 75 -24.17 -8.48 -26.01
C TYR A 75 -23.66 -8.40 -24.56
N CYS A 76 -23.57 -7.21 -23.98
CA CYS A 76 -23.22 -7.04 -22.56
C CYS A 76 -24.26 -7.68 -21.63
N ASP A 77 -25.55 -7.53 -21.95
CA ASP A 77 -26.63 -8.14 -21.17
C ASP A 77 -26.58 -9.67 -21.27
N LYS A 78 -26.34 -10.23 -22.47
CA LYS A 78 -26.15 -11.68 -22.64
C LYS A 78 -24.91 -12.20 -21.90
N ALA A 79 -23.82 -11.45 -21.90
CA ALA A 79 -22.59 -11.82 -21.20
C ALA A 79 -22.76 -11.81 -19.67
N SER A 80 -23.75 -11.08 -19.15
CA SER A 80 -23.95 -10.90 -17.70
C SER A 80 -24.19 -12.22 -16.96
N ALA A 81 -24.91 -13.17 -17.56
CA ALA A 81 -25.15 -14.49 -16.96
C ALA A 81 -23.85 -15.30 -16.79
N ALA A 82 -23.01 -15.33 -17.83
CA ALA A 82 -21.72 -16.00 -17.76
C ALA A 82 -20.77 -15.32 -16.76
N LEU A 83 -20.81 -14.00 -16.66
CA LEU A 83 -20.00 -13.23 -15.71
C LEU A 83 -20.37 -13.52 -14.25
N ILE A 84 -21.63 -13.85 -13.94
CA ILE A 84 -22.02 -14.26 -12.58
C ILE A 84 -21.37 -15.61 -12.20
N VAL A 85 -21.29 -16.54 -13.15
CA VAL A 85 -20.60 -17.83 -12.93
C VAL A 85 -19.11 -17.59 -12.69
N ILE A 86 -18.49 -16.75 -13.52
CA ILE A 86 -17.08 -16.38 -13.36
C ILE A 86 -16.83 -15.70 -12.02
N ASP A 87 -17.70 -14.79 -11.59
CA ASP A 87 -17.58 -14.13 -10.29
C ASP A 87 -17.56 -15.15 -9.13
N THR A 88 -18.39 -16.20 -9.23
CA THR A 88 -18.46 -17.27 -8.22
C THR A 88 -17.15 -18.08 -8.18
N GLU A 89 -16.56 -18.38 -9.33
CA GLU A 89 -15.29 -19.10 -9.39
C GLU A 89 -14.12 -18.23 -8.91
N ILE A 90 -14.13 -16.93 -9.21
CA ILE A 90 -13.16 -15.97 -8.68
C ILE A 90 -13.20 -15.95 -7.15
N GLU A 91 -14.39 -15.95 -6.55
CA GLU A 91 -14.52 -16.03 -5.09
C GLU A 91 -13.91 -17.30 -4.53
N LYS A 92 -14.21 -18.46 -5.12
CA LYS A 92 -13.66 -19.74 -4.66
C LYS A 92 -12.14 -19.81 -4.78
N MET A 93 -11.57 -19.27 -5.86
CA MET A 93 -10.14 -19.31 -6.11
C MET A 93 -9.35 -18.41 -5.16
N LEU A 94 -9.90 -17.25 -4.80
CA LEU A 94 -9.19 -16.27 -3.98
C LEU A 94 -9.47 -16.43 -2.48
N LYS A 95 -10.54 -17.12 -2.10
CA LYS A 95 -10.91 -17.29 -0.69
C LYS A 95 -9.86 -18.09 0.05
N ILE A 96 -9.32 -17.50 1.12
CA ILE A 96 -8.44 -18.21 2.04
C ILE A 96 -9.33 -18.95 3.06
N PRO A 97 -9.14 -20.26 3.25
CA PRO A 97 -9.91 -21.00 4.25
C PRO A 97 -9.66 -20.42 5.66
N PRO A 98 -10.69 -20.30 6.51
CA PRO A 98 -10.55 -19.68 7.83
C PRO A 98 -9.66 -20.49 8.79
N ASN A 99 -9.35 -21.73 8.44
CA ASN A 99 -8.48 -22.63 9.17
C ASN A 99 -7.04 -22.64 8.65
N VAL A 100 -6.70 -21.75 7.71
CA VAL A 100 -5.35 -21.57 7.18
C VAL A 100 -4.80 -20.26 7.71
N LEU A 101 -3.68 -20.36 8.44
CA LEU A 101 -2.89 -19.21 8.82
C LEU A 101 -1.92 -18.87 7.68
N LEU A 102 -1.86 -17.59 7.32
CA LEU A 102 -0.90 -17.11 6.36
C LEU A 102 0.53 -17.13 6.93
N PRO A 103 1.56 -17.37 6.10
CA PRO A 103 2.96 -17.34 6.54
C PRO A 103 3.36 -16.02 7.20
N GLU A 104 2.74 -14.92 6.78
CA GLU A 104 2.92 -13.59 7.37
C GLU A 104 2.49 -13.53 8.84
N ASP A 105 1.55 -14.39 9.25
CA ASP A 105 1.04 -14.49 10.61
C ASP A 105 1.62 -15.68 11.40
N ASP A 106 2.56 -16.45 10.83
CA ASP A 106 3.19 -17.59 11.51
C ASP A 106 3.82 -17.18 12.85
N GLU A 107 4.32 -15.94 12.97
CA GLU A 107 4.85 -15.40 14.22
C GLU A 107 3.76 -15.03 15.23
N GLN A 108 2.52 -14.73 14.81
CA GLN A 108 1.38 -14.53 15.72
C GLN A 108 0.91 -15.85 16.35
N SER A 109 1.13 -16.98 15.68
CA SER A 109 0.83 -18.30 16.25
C SER A 109 1.74 -18.66 17.42
N LYS A 110 2.94 -18.07 17.46
CA LYS A 110 3.84 -18.14 18.61
C LYS A 110 3.33 -17.13 19.62
N GLN A 111 2.47 -17.56 20.54
CA GLN A 111 2.11 -16.74 21.69
C GLN A 111 3.38 -16.41 22.48
N ILE A 112 3.93 -15.22 22.25
CA ILE A 112 4.94 -14.64 23.13
C ILE A 112 4.16 -14.21 24.36
N SER A 113 4.49 -14.78 25.52
CA SER A 113 3.89 -14.34 26.77
C SER A 113 4.18 -12.85 26.99
N GLU A 114 3.27 -12.09 27.62
CA GLU A 114 3.53 -10.68 27.95
C GLU A 114 4.84 -10.51 28.72
N THR A 115 5.23 -11.52 29.51
CA THR A 115 6.51 -11.59 30.21
C THR A 115 7.72 -11.67 29.28
N GLU A 116 7.67 -12.50 28.23
CA GLU A 116 8.75 -12.59 27.24
C GLU A 116 8.85 -11.31 26.39
N TYR A 117 7.70 -10.73 26.01
CA TYR A 117 7.68 -9.46 25.27
C TYR A 117 8.31 -8.32 26.10
N ASN A 118 7.94 -8.21 27.38
CA ASN A 118 8.50 -7.20 28.28
C ASN A 118 10.00 -7.41 28.50
N SER A 119 10.47 -8.66 28.67
CA SER A 119 11.90 -8.94 28.82
C SER A 119 12.72 -8.59 27.58
N LEU A 120 12.19 -8.84 26.38
CA LEU A 120 12.84 -8.46 25.11
C LEU A 120 12.91 -6.94 24.93
N ASN A 121 11.89 -6.22 25.42
CA ASN A 121 11.85 -4.77 25.34
C ASN A 121 12.81 -4.12 26.34
N GLU A 122 12.92 -4.68 27.55
CA GLU A 122 13.93 -4.29 28.55
C GLU A 122 15.36 -4.53 28.03
N GLU A 123 15.61 -5.68 27.39
CA GLU A 123 16.94 -5.98 26.81
C GLU A 123 17.31 -5.01 25.67
N LYS A 124 16.33 -4.64 24.83
CA LYS A 124 16.54 -3.65 23.76
C LYS A 124 16.78 -2.25 24.30
N LEU A 125 16.09 -1.87 25.38
CA LEU A 125 16.31 -0.58 26.04
C LEU A 125 17.71 -0.53 26.65
N GLN A 126 18.09 -1.58 27.39
CA GLN A 126 19.42 -1.71 27.99
C GLN A 126 20.55 -1.70 26.94
N LYS A 127 20.36 -2.36 25.79
CA LYS A 127 21.35 -2.32 24.69
C LYS A 127 21.50 -0.92 24.08
N LYS A 128 20.39 -0.20 23.86
CA LYS A 128 20.44 1.18 23.35
C LYS A 128 21.06 2.13 24.37
N ASP A 129 20.73 1.98 25.65
CA ASP A 129 21.30 2.80 26.71
C ASP A 129 22.80 2.55 26.86
N MET A 130 23.23 1.29 26.76
CA MET A 130 24.65 0.92 26.77
C MET A 130 25.40 1.45 25.54
N GLU A 131 24.79 1.43 24.35
CA GLU A 131 25.38 2.00 23.13
C GLU A 131 25.51 3.53 23.22
N VAL A 132 24.54 4.22 23.82
CA VAL A 132 24.60 5.68 24.08
C VAL A 132 25.71 6.01 25.07
N VAL A 133 25.84 5.23 26.15
CA VAL A 133 26.92 5.40 27.14
C VAL A 133 28.29 5.16 26.50
N ASP A 134 28.44 4.11 25.68
CA ASP A 134 29.67 3.81 24.95
C ASP A 134 30.07 4.92 23.96
N VAL A 135 29.08 5.51 23.28
CA VAL A 135 29.30 6.64 22.37
C VAL A 135 29.67 7.90 23.15
N MET A 136 29.03 8.16 24.28
CA MET A 136 29.37 9.28 25.16
C MET A 136 30.79 9.12 25.73
N GLN A 137 31.16 7.93 26.18
CA GLN A 137 32.48 7.65 26.72
C GLN A 137 33.57 7.79 25.66
N ARG A 138 33.36 7.24 24.45
CA ARG A 138 34.26 7.47 23.30
C ARG A 138 34.41 8.94 22.92
N ASN A 139 33.37 9.74 23.07
CA ASN A 139 33.41 11.17 22.75
C ASN A 139 34.12 11.99 23.84
N LEU A 140 34.07 11.55 25.10
CA LEU A 140 34.78 12.17 26.23
C LEU A 140 36.27 11.80 26.27
N GLU A 141 36.64 10.62 25.77
CA GLU A 141 38.04 10.18 25.63
C GLU A 141 38.82 10.93 24.54
N ARG A 142 38.15 11.74 23.71
CA ARG A 142 38.79 12.57 22.68
C ARG A 142 39.24 13.90 23.30
N PRO A 143 40.55 14.13 23.51
CA PRO A 143 41.05 15.33 24.18
C PRO A 143 40.61 16.63 23.47
N ASP A 144 40.43 16.54 22.15
CA ASP A 144 40.06 17.63 21.25
C ASP A 144 38.66 18.18 21.55
N VAL A 145 37.72 17.29 21.91
CA VAL A 145 36.31 17.64 22.17
C VAL A 145 36.19 18.31 23.54
N VAL A 146 36.86 17.77 24.55
CA VAL A 146 36.93 18.36 25.90
C VAL A 146 37.59 19.74 25.83
N LYS A 147 38.68 19.88 25.08
CA LYS A 147 39.37 21.16 24.87
C LYS A 147 38.51 22.17 24.11
N ALA A 148 37.74 21.73 23.12
CA ALA A 148 36.78 22.59 22.41
C ALA A 148 35.63 23.06 23.30
N MET A 149 35.15 22.22 24.23
CA MET A 149 34.16 22.59 25.23
C MET A 149 34.72 23.59 26.24
N ILE A 150 35.91 23.33 26.81
CA ILE A 150 36.59 24.26 27.73
C ILE A 150 36.79 25.62 27.06
N ASN A 151 37.28 25.65 25.83
CA ASN A 151 37.48 26.90 25.09
C ASN A 151 36.17 27.67 24.84
N LYS A 152 35.07 26.97 24.55
CA LYS A 152 33.75 27.62 24.37
C LYS A 152 33.19 28.15 25.69
N VAL A 153 33.36 27.42 26.79
CA VAL A 153 32.96 27.86 28.12
C VAL A 153 33.78 29.09 28.53
N GLN A 154 35.10 29.05 28.37
CA GLN A 154 35.98 30.20 28.62
C GLN A 154 35.61 31.42 27.76
N PHE A 155 35.27 31.20 26.48
CA PHE A 155 34.82 32.28 25.60
C PHE A 155 33.49 32.89 26.04
N LEU A 156 32.52 32.09 26.50
CA LEU A 156 31.24 32.58 27.02
C LEU A 156 31.42 33.34 28.34
N SER A 157 32.28 32.84 29.24
CA SER A 157 32.62 33.52 30.49
C SER A 157 33.30 34.86 30.27
N ALA A 158 34.16 34.98 29.25
CA ALA A 158 34.78 36.25 28.87
C ALA A 158 33.80 37.29 28.29
N ARG A 159 32.60 36.86 27.84
CA ARG A 159 31.62 37.69 27.13
C ARG A 159 30.44 38.12 28.01
N LEU A 160 30.37 37.61 29.24
CA LEU A 160 29.34 37.94 30.24
C LEU A 160 30.03 38.51 31.50
N PRO A 161 29.97 39.82 31.77
CA PRO A 161 30.78 40.48 32.81
C PRO A 161 30.34 40.20 34.26
N PHE A 162 29.52 39.18 34.51
CA PHE A 162 28.96 38.87 35.85
C PHE A 162 29.20 37.43 36.32
N ILE A 163 29.91 36.61 35.55
CA ILE A 163 30.25 35.23 35.94
C ILE A 163 31.74 35.20 36.28
N GLU A 164 32.08 35.50 37.53
CA GLU A 164 33.37 35.11 38.09
C GLU A 164 33.36 33.59 38.29
N ILE A 165 34.11 32.87 37.47
CA ILE A 165 34.44 31.48 37.77
C ILE A 165 35.51 31.54 38.86
N ASP A 166 35.18 31.05 40.06
CA ASP A 166 36.12 30.97 41.17
C ASP A 166 37.25 30.00 40.79
N ASP A 167 38.44 30.55 40.52
CA ASP A 167 39.63 29.86 40.01
C ASP A 167 40.25 28.84 41.01
N LYS A 168 39.52 28.51 42.08
CA LYS A 168 39.98 27.64 43.17
C LYS A 168 39.70 26.15 42.97
N LEU A 169 39.05 25.75 41.88
CA LEU A 169 38.69 24.34 41.65
C LEU A 169 39.72 23.52 40.84
N TYR A 170 40.87 24.10 40.46
CA TYR A 170 41.92 23.40 39.70
C TYR A 170 43.35 23.66 40.22
N LYS A 171 43.51 23.81 41.53
CA LYS A 171 44.81 23.60 42.18
C LYS A 171 44.69 22.44 43.15
N ASP A 172 45.03 21.26 42.64
CA ASP A 172 46.02 20.33 43.22
C ASP A 172 46.53 19.41 42.09
#